data_AF-A0AB35RUH7-F1
#
_entry.id   AF-A0AB35RUH7-F1
#
_cell.length_a   1.000
_cell.length_b   1.000
_cell.length_c   1.000
_cell.angle_alpha   90.00
_cell.angle_beta   90.00
_cell.angle_gamma   90.00
#
_symmetry.space_group_name_H-M   'P 1'
#
loop_
_entity.id
_entity.type
_entity.pdbx_description
1 polymer ?
#
loop_
_entity_poly.entity_id
_entity_poly.type
_entity_poly.pdbx_seq_one_letter_code
_entity_poly.pdbx_strand_id
1 'polypeptide(L)'
;MTSSNFTAAEMAIPVHTVMIGPSGQGRSVLLQAAAPTEEQQEQETMHQEAEDRAEDQRLNAVREAFWHNTPEGHHDRELLHDLLVASGVAEEFTPEQIRAFFMTLPADIIGAALSWGFCDTGVRERTYTFVQQNRHTVAEAVGQCGIY
;
A
#
# COMPACT_ATOMS: atom_id res chain seq x y z
N MET A 1 -22.54 45.06 -13.43
CA MET A 1 -21.11 44.79 -13.15
C MET A 1 -21.06 44.22 -11.74
N THR A 2 -20.69 42.99 -11.43
CA THR A 2 -19.99 41.90 -12.12
C THR A 2 -20.42 40.58 -11.48
N SER A 3 -20.38 39.51 -12.28
CA SER A 3 -20.58 38.10 -11.91
C SER A 3 -19.55 37.63 -10.88
N SER A 4 -19.92 36.66 -10.03
CA SER A 4 -18.98 35.66 -9.49
C SER A 4 -19.71 34.35 -9.20
N ASN A 5 -19.47 33.40 -10.10
CA ASN A 5 -19.72 31.97 -9.92
C ASN A 5 -18.76 31.43 -8.86
N PHE A 6 -19.24 30.60 -7.93
CA PHE A 6 -18.39 29.63 -7.25
C PHE A 6 -19.10 28.27 -7.18
N THR A 7 -18.52 27.34 -7.92
CA THR A 7 -18.75 25.90 -7.92
C THR A 7 -18.32 25.29 -6.59
N ALA A 8 -19.18 24.48 -6.00
CA ALA A 8 -18.79 23.48 -5.02
C ALA A 8 -19.52 22.18 -5.40
N ALA A 9 -18.85 21.38 -6.21
CA ALA A 9 -19.18 19.99 -6.39
C ALA A 9 -18.91 19.23 -5.08
N GLU A 10 -19.74 18.20 -4.87
CA GLU A 10 -19.43 17.01 -4.06
C GLU A 10 -19.23 17.18 -2.55
N MET A 11 -20.37 17.34 -1.87
CA MET A 11 -20.64 16.45 -0.74
C MET A 11 -21.67 15.42 -1.20
N ALA A 12 -21.21 14.21 -1.54
CA ALA A 12 -22.07 13.06 -1.80
C ALA A 12 -22.70 12.60 -0.47
N ILE A 13 -23.69 13.36 0.00
CA ILE A 13 -24.64 12.89 1.00
C ILE A 13 -25.50 11.84 0.29
N PRO A 14 -25.61 10.60 0.78
CA PRO A 14 -26.49 9.61 0.17
C PRO A 14 -27.93 10.10 0.29
N VAL A 15 -28.43 10.71 -0.78
CA VAL A 15 -29.81 11.17 -0.84
C VAL A 15 -30.66 9.92 -1.07
N HIS A 16 -31.22 9.35 0.00
CA HIS A 16 -32.29 8.37 -0.12
C HIS A 16 -33.48 9.04 -0.82
N THR A 17 -33.55 8.91 -2.14
CA THR A 17 -34.64 9.43 -2.94
C THR A 17 -35.85 8.53 -2.76
N VAL A 18 -36.77 8.93 -1.87
CA VAL A 18 -38.05 8.25 -1.70
C VAL A 18 -39.01 8.76 -2.78
N MET A 19 -39.25 7.96 -3.83
CA MET A 19 -40.28 8.26 -4.82
C MET A 19 -41.69 7.96 -4.26
N ILE A 20 -42.37 8.98 -3.74
CA ILE A 20 -43.78 8.91 -3.34
C ILE A 20 -44.65 9.24 -4.56
N GLY A 21 -45.39 8.25 -5.07
CA GLY A 21 -46.34 8.39 -6.17
C GLY A 21 -47.42 7.31 -6.08
N PRO A 22 -48.63 7.55 -6.62
CA PRO A 22 -49.78 6.67 -6.43
C PRO A 22 -49.56 5.28 -7.04
N SER A 23 -50.06 4.27 -6.33
CA SER A 23 -49.98 2.86 -6.67
C SER A 23 -50.73 2.56 -7.97
N GLY A 24 -50.07 1.99 -8.98
CA GLY A 24 -50.81 1.50 -10.15
C GLY A 24 -50.09 1.17 -11.44
N GLN A 25 -48.81 1.52 -11.64
CA GLN A 25 -48.09 1.12 -12.87
C GLN A 25 -46.64 0.74 -12.58
N GLY A 26 -46.30 -0.53 -12.83
CA GLY A 26 -44.98 -0.95 -13.32
C GLY A 26 -43.74 -0.81 -12.42
N ARG A 27 -43.87 -0.60 -11.10
CA ARG A 27 -42.68 -0.41 -10.24
C ARG A 27 -41.76 -1.64 -10.09
N SER A 28 -42.25 -2.83 -10.36
CA SER A 28 -41.45 -4.06 -10.21
C SER A 28 -40.39 -4.25 -11.31
N VAL A 29 -40.34 -3.39 -12.34
CA VAL A 29 -39.41 -3.53 -13.48
C VAL A 29 -38.22 -2.56 -13.42
N LEU A 30 -38.20 -1.59 -12.48
CA LEU A 30 -37.15 -0.55 -12.43
C LEU A 30 -36.04 -0.79 -11.39
N LEU A 31 -35.85 -2.03 -10.96
CA LEU A 31 -34.72 -2.45 -10.10
C LEU A 31 -34.05 -3.70 -10.69
N GLN A 32 -33.90 -3.73 -12.01
CA GLN A 32 -32.80 -4.51 -12.59
C GLN A 32 -31.55 -3.65 -12.39
N ALA A 33 -30.73 -4.03 -11.41
CA ALA A 33 -29.37 -3.52 -11.27
C ALA A 33 -28.67 -3.71 -12.60
N ALA A 34 -28.60 -2.64 -13.40
CA ALA A 34 -27.85 -2.65 -14.65
C ALA A 34 -26.40 -2.93 -14.25
N ALA A 35 -25.82 -3.99 -14.83
CA ALA A 35 -24.38 -4.18 -14.73
C ALA A 35 -23.70 -2.88 -15.20
N PRO A 36 -22.66 -2.39 -14.50
CA PRO A 36 -21.98 -1.16 -14.87
C PRO A 36 -21.57 -1.23 -16.34
N THR A 37 -21.76 -0.15 -17.09
CA THR A 37 -21.38 -0.12 -18.51
C THR A 37 -19.86 -0.28 -18.64
N GLU A 38 -19.38 -0.75 -19.79
CA GLU A 38 -17.94 -0.90 -20.06
C GLU A 38 -17.18 0.40 -19.77
N GLU A 39 -17.72 1.54 -20.18
CA GLU A 39 -17.15 2.87 -19.89
C GLU A 39 -17.10 3.20 -18.39
N GLN A 40 -18.08 2.77 -17.60
CA GLN A 40 -18.08 2.96 -16.14
C GLN A 40 -17.04 2.07 -15.47
N GLN A 41 -16.91 0.81 -15.90
CA GLN A 41 -15.89 -0.11 -15.39
C GLN A 41 -14.47 0.38 -15.73
N GLU A 42 -14.26 0.90 -16.94
CA GLU A 42 -12.99 1.50 -17.35
C GLU A 42 -12.65 2.73 -16.49
N GLN A 43 -13.62 3.62 -16.23
CA GLN A 43 -13.41 4.77 -15.36
C GLN A 43 -13.10 4.38 -13.92
N GLU A 44 -13.81 3.40 -13.36
CA GLU A 44 -13.55 2.87 -12.02
C GLU A 44 -12.17 2.23 -11.92
N THR A 45 -11.78 1.44 -12.93
CA THR A 45 -10.44 0.82 -12.99
C THR A 45 -9.35 1.89 -13.04
N MET A 46 -9.52 2.90 -13.92
CA MET A 46 -8.57 4.01 -14.04
C MET A 46 -8.47 4.84 -12.75
N HIS A 47 -9.58 5.01 -12.03
CA HIS A 47 -9.59 5.68 -10.73
C HIS A 47 -8.84 4.87 -9.68
N GLN A 48 -9.15 3.57 -9.55
CA GLN A 48 -8.49 2.67 -8.60
C GLN A 48 -6.98 2.62 -8.84
N GLU A 49 -6.54 2.47 -10.10
CA GLU A 49 -5.11 2.47 -10.42
C GLU A 49 -4.41 3.79 -10.05
N ALA A 50 -5.11 4.92 -10.15
CA ALA A 50 -4.57 6.21 -9.76
C ALA A 50 -4.44 6.33 -8.23
N GLU A 51 -5.41 5.80 -7.49
CA GLU A 51 -5.35 5.71 -6.03
C GLU A 51 -4.22 4.78 -5.58
N ASP A 52 -4.12 3.57 -6.15
CA ASP A 52 -3.06 2.60 -5.85
C ASP A 52 -1.67 3.23 -6.09
N ARG A 53 -1.50 3.92 -7.22
CA ARG A 53 -0.25 4.65 -7.52
C ARG A 53 0.05 5.75 -6.49
N ALA A 54 -0.95 6.45 -5.99
CA ALA A 54 -0.76 7.48 -4.97
C ALA A 54 -0.41 6.87 -3.60
N GLU A 55 -0.99 5.73 -3.26
CA GLU A 55 -0.67 4.99 -2.04
C GLU A 55 0.76 4.44 -2.07
N ASP A 56 1.19 3.85 -3.19
CA ASP A 56 2.56 3.38 -3.38
C ASP A 56 3.58 4.51 -3.23
N GLN A 57 3.30 5.69 -3.79
CA GLN A 57 4.15 6.87 -3.64
C GLN A 57 4.26 7.31 -2.17
N ARG A 58 3.14 7.31 -1.44
CA ARG A 58 3.13 7.65 -0.02
C ARG A 58 3.93 6.64 0.81
N LEU A 59 3.74 5.35 0.55
CA LEU A 59 4.48 4.30 1.25
C LEU A 59 5.98 4.39 0.97
N ASN A 60 6.37 4.65 -0.28
CA ASN A 60 7.77 4.83 -0.62
C ASN A 60 8.38 6.05 0.09
N ALA A 61 7.65 7.17 0.16
CA ALA A 61 8.11 8.34 0.91
C ALA A 61 8.32 8.04 2.40
N VAL A 62 7.44 7.23 3.02
CA VAL A 62 7.59 6.79 4.41
C VAL A 62 8.84 5.91 4.58
N ARG A 63 9.07 4.97 3.66
CA ARG A 63 10.25 4.10 3.70
C ARG A 63 11.55 4.91 3.57
N GLU A 64 11.59 5.86 2.65
CA GLU A 64 12.75 6.76 2.48
C GLU A 64 13.00 7.61 3.73
N ALA A 65 11.93 8.16 4.31
CA ALA A 65 12.03 8.93 5.55
C ALA A 65 12.56 8.07 6.71
N PHE A 66 12.06 6.84 6.87
CA PHE A 66 12.59 5.91 7.86
C PHE A 66 14.09 5.66 7.63
N TRP A 67 14.49 5.31 6.40
CA TRP A 67 15.88 4.98 6.10
C TRP A 67 16.83 6.15 6.34
N HIS A 68 16.42 7.37 5.96
CA HIS A 68 17.20 8.59 6.16
C HIS A 68 17.38 8.96 7.64
N ASN A 69 16.36 8.71 8.47
CA ASN A 69 16.40 9.01 9.91
C ASN A 69 17.01 7.88 10.75
N THR A 70 17.34 6.74 10.14
CA THR A 70 17.92 5.58 10.81
C THR A 70 19.40 5.52 10.43
N PRO A 71 20.36 6.05 11.21
CA PRO A 71 21.76 6.10 10.82
C PRO A 71 22.43 4.71 10.74
N GLU A 72 23.64 4.63 10.19
CA GLU A 72 24.46 3.42 10.27
C GLU A 72 24.73 3.03 11.74
N GLY A 73 24.71 1.72 12.02
CA GLY A 73 24.80 1.19 13.38
C GLY A 73 23.52 1.35 14.21
N HIS A 74 22.41 1.84 13.63
CA HIS A 74 21.13 1.79 14.30
C HIS A 74 20.64 0.34 14.44
N HIS A 75 20.12 0.01 15.63
CA HIS A 75 19.72 -1.34 16.00
C HIS A 75 18.75 -1.99 15.00
N ASP A 76 17.76 -1.25 14.47
CA ASP A 76 16.83 -1.79 13.47
C ASP A 76 17.52 -2.26 12.18
N ARG A 77 18.63 -1.63 11.77
CA ARG A 77 19.40 -2.08 10.60
C ARG A 77 20.11 -3.40 10.87
N GLU A 78 20.68 -3.55 12.07
CA GLU A 78 21.31 -4.80 12.53
C GLU A 78 20.26 -5.92 12.62
N LEU A 79 19.07 -5.64 13.14
CA LEU A 79 18.00 -6.63 13.21
C LEU A 79 17.51 -7.09 11.84
N LEU A 80 17.42 -6.19 10.87
CA LEU A 80 17.07 -6.54 9.49
C LEU A 80 18.17 -7.41 8.85
N HIS A 81 19.44 -7.08 9.09
CA HIS A 81 20.57 -7.90 8.67
C HIS A 81 20.48 -9.31 9.26
N ASP A 82 20.37 -9.42 10.59
CA ASP A 82 20.31 -10.70 11.30
C ASP A 82 19.13 -11.55 10.86
N LEU A 83 17.99 -10.92 10.55
CA LEU A 83 16.83 -11.61 10.02
C LEU A 83 17.09 -12.19 8.63
N LEU A 84 17.74 -11.45 7.74
CA LEU A 84 18.11 -11.95 6.42
C LEU A 84 19.12 -13.10 6.52
N VAL A 85 20.10 -12.99 7.42
CA VAL A 85 21.07 -14.07 7.70
C VAL A 85 20.36 -15.30 8.27
N ALA A 86 19.46 -15.12 9.25
CA ALA A 86 18.69 -16.20 9.86
C ALA A 86 17.72 -16.87 8.87
N SER A 87 17.26 -16.13 7.86
CA SER A 87 16.49 -16.69 6.76
C SER A 87 17.38 -17.50 5.79
N GLY A 88 18.70 -17.38 5.85
CA GLY A 88 19.64 -18.12 5.01
C GLY A 88 19.64 -17.64 3.56
N VAL A 89 19.38 -16.35 3.32
CA VAL A 89 19.49 -15.75 1.98
C VAL A 89 20.97 -15.55 1.60
N ALA A 90 21.79 -15.05 2.53
CA ALA A 90 23.24 -14.92 2.45
C ALA A 90 23.82 -14.79 3.88
N GLU A 91 25.15 -14.88 4.01
CA GLU A 91 25.85 -14.77 5.31
C GLU A 91 26.12 -13.32 5.74
N GLU A 92 26.24 -12.40 4.78
CA GLU A 92 26.50 -10.99 5.02
C GLU A 92 25.76 -10.14 3.98
N PHE A 93 25.26 -8.99 4.40
CA PHE A 93 24.54 -8.05 3.53
C PHE A 93 25.09 -6.64 3.66
N THR A 94 25.25 -5.95 2.53
CA THR A 94 25.64 -4.53 2.55
C THR A 94 24.48 -3.64 3.03
N PRO A 95 24.75 -2.41 3.49
CA PRO A 95 23.69 -1.46 3.85
C PRO A 95 22.67 -1.22 2.72
N GLU A 96 23.11 -1.19 1.47
CA GLU A 96 22.27 -1.03 0.29
C GLU A 96 21.37 -2.24 0.05
N GLN A 97 21.88 -3.44 0.31
CA GLN A 97 21.11 -4.69 0.22
C GLN A 97 20.04 -4.77 1.31
N ILE A 98 20.38 -4.38 2.55
CA ILE A 98 19.42 -4.29 3.65
C ILE A 98 18.34 -3.24 3.32
N ARG A 99 18.73 -2.11 2.71
CA ARG A 99 17.78 -1.10 2.24
C ARG A 99 16.86 -1.67 1.18
N ALA A 100 17.40 -2.35 0.16
CA ALA A 100 16.62 -2.95 -0.91
C ALA A 100 15.59 -3.93 -0.35
N PHE A 101 16.01 -4.79 0.60
CA PHE A 101 15.08 -5.66 1.33
C PHE A 101 13.99 -4.87 2.06
N PHE A 102 14.35 -3.86 2.84
CA PHE A 102 13.38 -3.01 3.55
C PHE A 102 12.36 -2.38 2.58
N MET A 103 12.78 -1.98 1.39
CA MET A 103 11.89 -1.43 0.35
C MET A 103 10.89 -2.45 -0.21
N THR A 104 11.20 -3.75 -0.12
CA THR A 104 10.27 -4.82 -0.54
C THR A 104 9.24 -5.21 0.51
N LEU A 105 9.41 -4.79 1.77
CA LEU A 105 8.52 -5.20 2.84
C LEU A 105 7.10 -4.65 2.64
N PRO A 106 6.06 -5.44 2.85
CA PRO A 106 4.68 -5.00 2.65
C PRO A 106 4.28 -3.91 3.65
N ALA A 107 3.27 -3.11 3.28
CA ALA A 107 2.87 -1.91 4.01
C ALA A 107 2.47 -2.20 5.47
N ASP A 108 1.87 -3.35 5.74
CA ASP A 108 1.44 -3.77 7.08
C ASP A 108 2.63 -4.05 8.01
N ILE A 109 3.70 -4.66 7.48
CA ILE A 109 4.95 -4.89 8.22
C ILE A 109 5.65 -3.56 8.47
N ILE A 110 5.73 -2.68 7.47
CA ILE A 110 6.29 -1.33 7.63
C ILE A 110 5.53 -0.54 8.71
N GLY A 111 4.18 -0.51 8.64
CA GLY A 111 3.36 0.18 9.62
C GLY A 111 3.55 -0.35 11.04
N ALA A 112 3.69 -1.68 11.18
CA ALA A 112 3.96 -2.28 12.48
C ALA A 112 5.38 -1.98 13.00
N ALA A 113 6.38 -2.02 12.13
CA ALA A 113 7.76 -1.67 12.49
C ALA A 113 7.88 -0.19 12.90
N LEU A 114 7.14 0.73 12.26
CA LEU A 114 7.11 2.14 12.67
C LEU A 114 6.43 2.35 14.03
N SER A 115 5.49 1.47 14.40
CA SER A 115 4.76 1.58 15.66
C SER A 115 5.52 0.96 16.83
N TRP A 116 6.23 -0.15 16.59
CA TRP A 116 6.77 -1.02 17.64
C TRP A 116 8.28 -1.33 17.50
N GLY A 117 8.89 -0.98 16.37
CA GLY A 117 10.28 -1.32 16.02
C GLY A 117 10.42 -2.74 15.46
N PHE A 118 11.58 -3.04 14.84
CA PHE A 118 11.90 -4.41 14.41
C PHE A 118 12.35 -5.31 15.57
N CYS A 119 12.60 -4.74 16.74
CA CYS A 119 12.90 -5.48 17.96
C CYS A 119 11.67 -6.22 18.52
N ASP A 120 10.45 -5.73 18.20
CA ASP A 120 9.21 -6.39 18.57
C ASP A 120 9.13 -7.80 17.99
N THR A 121 8.72 -8.76 18.81
CA THR A 121 8.72 -10.17 18.43
C THR A 121 7.69 -10.46 17.33
N GLY A 122 6.52 -9.82 17.39
CA GLY A 122 5.46 -10.01 16.39
C GLY A 122 5.79 -9.34 15.06
N VAL A 123 6.50 -8.21 15.07
CA VAL A 123 7.06 -7.62 13.85
C VAL A 123 8.13 -8.53 13.27
N ARG A 124 9.10 -8.99 14.08
CA ARG A 124 10.19 -9.85 13.63
C ARG A 124 9.70 -11.17 13.03
N GLU A 125 8.72 -11.82 13.65
CA GLU A 125 8.13 -13.07 13.15
C GLU A 125 7.41 -12.89 11.81
N ARG A 126 6.64 -11.80 11.65
CA ARG A 126 5.99 -11.48 10.38
C ARG A 126 7.00 -11.19 9.28
N THR A 127 8.03 -10.40 9.57
CA THR A 127 9.11 -10.12 8.62
C THR A 127 9.86 -11.40 8.22
N TYR A 128 10.16 -12.28 9.17
CA TYR A 128 10.79 -13.56 8.87
C TYR A 128 9.89 -14.44 8.00
N THR A 129 8.61 -14.55 8.34
CA THR A 129 7.62 -15.31 7.57
C THR A 129 7.50 -14.79 6.14
N PHE A 130 7.46 -13.47 5.97
CA PHE A 130 7.45 -12.81 4.66
C PHE A 130 8.69 -13.23 3.83
N VAL A 131 9.89 -13.16 4.41
CA VAL A 131 11.11 -13.57 3.71
C VAL A 131 11.06 -15.04 3.32
N GLN A 132 10.61 -15.91 4.22
CA GLN A 132 10.51 -17.35 3.95
C GLN A 132 9.51 -17.69 2.83
N GLN A 133 8.42 -16.94 2.73
CA GLN A 133 7.42 -17.12 1.67
C GLN A 133 7.85 -16.50 0.34
N ASN A 134 8.67 -15.44 0.37
CA ASN A 134 9.03 -14.65 -0.79
C ASN A 134 10.55 -14.69 -1.08
N ARG A 135 11.22 -15.81 -0.74
CA ARG A 135 12.68 -15.92 -0.82
C ARG A 135 13.26 -15.52 -2.16
N HIS A 136 12.62 -15.90 -3.26
CA HIS A 136 13.10 -15.56 -4.60
C HIS A 136 13.07 -14.05 -4.83
N THR A 137 11.94 -13.40 -4.54
CA THR A 137 11.76 -11.94 -4.68
C THR A 137 12.74 -11.18 -3.79
N VAL A 138 12.93 -11.63 -2.54
CA VAL A 138 13.88 -11.01 -1.62
C VAL A 138 15.32 -11.19 -2.11
N ALA A 139 15.70 -12.39 -2.55
CA ALA A 139 17.02 -12.66 -3.09
C ALA A 139 17.31 -11.84 -4.36
N GLU A 140 16.31 -11.66 -5.22
CA GLU A 140 16.42 -10.83 -6.42
C GLU A 140 16.62 -9.35 -6.07
N ALA A 141 15.79 -8.80 -5.18
CA ALA A 141 15.91 -7.40 -4.75
C ALA A 141 17.28 -7.11 -4.12
N VAL A 142 17.79 -8.04 -3.32
CA VAL A 142 19.09 -7.93 -2.66
C VAL A 142 20.25 -8.17 -3.64
N GLY A 143 20.11 -9.12 -4.57
CA GLY A 143 21.12 -9.44 -5.57
C GLY A 143 21.32 -8.33 -6.61
N GLN A 144 20.25 -7.62 -6.97
CA GLN A 144 20.32 -6.47 -7.88
C GLN A 144 21.15 -5.30 -7.31
N CYS A 145 21.26 -5.18 -5.99
CA CYS A 145 22.10 -4.19 -5.32
C CYS A 145 23.57 -4.61 -5.13
N GLY A 146 23.95 -5.83 -5.51
CA GLY A 146 25.30 -6.39 -5.29
C GLY A 146 26.22 -6.43 -6.52
N ILE A 147 25.85 -5.82 -7.65
CA ILE A 147 26.70 -5.80 -8.86
C ILE A 147 27.70 -4.64 -8.75
N TYR A 148 28.89 -4.93 -8.23
CA TYR A 148 30.12 -4.16 -8.43
C TYR A 148 31.23 -5.08 -8.96
#